data_AF-A0A843G672-F1
#
_entry.id   AF-A0A843G672-F1
#
_cell.length_a   1.000
_cell.length_b   1.000
_cell.length_c   1.000
_cell.angle_alpha   90.00
_cell.angle_beta   90.00
_cell.angle_gamma   90.00
#
_symmetry.space_group_name_H-M   'P 1'
#
loop_
_entity.id
_entity.type
_entity.pdbx_description
1 polymer ?
#
loop_
_entity_poly.entity_id
_entity_poly.type
_entity_poly.pdbx_seq_one_letter_code
_entity_poly.pdbx_strand_id
1 'polypeptide(L)' 'MKIIEMEVSKIIPYERNNKIHDETQINRIANSIKEFGFRQPIVVDKNNIIIVGHGRFE' A
#
# COMPACT_ATOMS: atom_id res chain seq x y z
N MET A 1 4.69 -2.14 17.44
CA MET A 1 3.98 -1.99 16.15
C MET A 1 2.83 -2.97 16.15
N LYS A 2 1.60 -2.56 15.81
CA LYS A 2 0.41 -3.43 15.77
C LYS A 2 -0.02 -3.58 14.31
N ILE A 3 -0.31 -4.81 13.90
CA ILE A 3 -0.89 -5.10 12.58
C ILE A 3 -2.37 -5.34 12.78
N ILE A 4 -3.20 -4.69 11.96
CA ILE A 4 -4.66 -4.82 11.97
C ILE A 4 -5.18 -4.93 10.54
N GLU A 5 -6.30 -5.62 10.38
CA GLU A 5 -7.11 -5.53 9.17
C GLU A 5 -7.87 -4.21 9.19
N MET A 6 -7.90 -3.50 8.06
CA MET A 6 -8.54 -2.20 7.92
C MET A 6 -9.14 -2.08 6.51
N GLU A 7 -10.28 -1.40 6.42
CA GLU A 7 -10.87 -1.08 5.12
C GLU A 7 -9.95 -0.17 4.32
N VAL A 8 -9.70 -0.54 3.06
CA VAL A 8 -8.83 0.20 2.14
C VAL A 8 -9.29 1.66 1.98
N SER A 9 -10.60 1.91 2.01
CA SER A 9 -11.21 3.25 1.93
C SER A 9 -10.82 4.21 3.05
N LYS A 10 -10.28 3.70 4.16
CA LYS A 10 -9.81 4.52 5.29
C LYS A 10 -8.36 4.96 5.16
N ILE A 11 -7.61 4.40 4.20
CA ILE A 11 -6.21 4.72 3.96
C ILE A 11 -6.13 5.95 3.05
N ILE A 12 -5.26 6.90 3.42
CA ILE A 12 -5.08 8.16 2.71
C ILE A 12 -3.69 8.15 2.04
N PRO A 13 -3.60 8.24 0.71
CA PRO A 13 -2.32 8.40 0.04
C PRO A 13 -1.60 9.67 0.50
N TYR A 14 -0.29 9.57 0.73
CA TYR A 14 0.51 10.76 0.96
C TYR A 14 0.59 11.63 -0.30
N GLU A 15 0.17 12.88 -0.17
CA GLU A 15 0.08 13.86 -1.27
C GLU A 15 1.41 14.13 -2.00
N ARG A 16 2.54 14.01 -1.29
CA ARG A 16 3.88 14.28 -1.85
C ARG A 16 4.68 12.99 -2.05
N ASN A 17 3.98 11.91 -2.41
CA ASN A 17 4.66 10.69 -2.82
C ASN A 17 5.55 10.99 -4.04
N ASN A 18 6.86 10.89 -3.85
CA ASN A 18 7.85 11.15 -4.90
C ASN A 18 7.91 10.03 -5.95
N LYS A 19 7.33 8.87 -5.64
CA LYS A 19 7.39 7.68 -6.48
C LYS A 19 6.00 7.35 -7.04
N ILE A 20 5.83 7.60 -8.33
CA ILE A 20 4.64 7.19 -9.09
C ILE A 20 4.86 5.75 -9.58
N HIS A 21 3.88 4.87 -9.38
CA HIS A 21 3.93 3.50 -9.90
C HIS A 21 3.27 3.48 -11.28
N ASP A 22 4.02 3.04 -12.29
CA ASP A 22 3.41 2.74 -13.58
C ASP A 22 2.59 1.45 -13.52
N GLU A 23 1.73 1.25 -14.52
CA GLU A 23 0.87 0.06 -14.61
C GLU A 23 1.66 -1.25 -14.56
N THR A 24 2.89 -1.27 -15.10
CA THR A 24 3.72 -2.48 -15.11
C THR A 24 4.17 -2.81 -13.68
N GLN A 25 4.57 -1.81 -12.90
CA GLN A 25 4.96 -1.99 -11.51
C GLN A 25 3.76 -2.38 -10.64
N ILE A 26 2.60 -1.76 -10.84
CA ILE A 26 1.35 -2.12 -10.15
C ILE A 26 0.99 -3.58 -10.45
N ASN A 27 0.98 -3.97 -11.72
CA ASN A 27 0.67 -5.34 -12.13
C ASN A 27 1.63 -6.38 -11.53
N ARG A 28 2.93 -6.05 -11.44
CA ARG A 28 3.91 -6.92 -10.78
C ARG A 28 3.63 -7.08 -9.29
N ILE A 29 3.25 -6.00 -8.60
CA ILE A 29 2.91 -6.04 -7.18
C ILE A 29 1.61 -6.85 -6.97
N ALA A 30 0.57 -6.59 -7.76
CA ALA A 30 -0.69 -7.31 -7.71
C ALA A 30 -0.51 -8.82 -7.96
N ASN A 31 0.29 -9.20 -8.97
CA ASN A 31 0.60 -10.59 -9.24
C ASN A 31 1.35 -11.26 -8.07
N SER A 32 2.31 -10.56 -7.46
CA SER A 32 3.02 -11.06 -6.29
C SER A 32 2.09 -11.27 -5.09
N ILE A 33 1.17 -10.33 -4.84
CA ILE A 33 0.16 -10.46 -3.77
C ILE A 33 -0.78 -11.65 -4.07
N LYS A 34 -1.17 -11.84 -5.33
CA LYS A 34 -2.03 -12.95 -5.75
C LYS A 34 -1.35 -14.32 -5.56
N GLU A 35 -0.06 -14.42 -5.86
CA GLU A 35 0.71 -15.66 -5.77
C GLU A 35 1.13 -16.00 -4.34
N PHE A 36 1.56 -15.00 -3.56
CA PHE A 36 2.20 -15.22 -2.26
C PHE A 36 1.37 -14.74 -1.06
N GLY A 37 0.26 -14.06 -1.31
CA GLY A 37 -0.54 -13.37 -0.31
C GLY A 37 0.02 -12.02 0.09
N PHE A 38 -0.74 -11.28 0.90
CA PHE A 38 -0.37 -9.95 1.38
C PHE A 38 0.57 -10.04 2.60
N ARG A 39 1.86 -10.26 2.34
CA ARG A 39 2.87 -10.50 3.41
C ARG A 39 3.45 -9.25 4.04
N GLN A 40 3.35 -8.10 3.35
CA GLN A 40 3.94 -6.84 3.80
C GLN A 40 2.84 -5.80 3.96
N PRO A 41 2.46 -5.46 5.20
CA PRO A 41 1.39 -4.49 5.43
C PRO A 41 1.80 -3.09 4.97
N ILE A 42 0.79 -2.29 4.60
CA ILE A 42 0.94 -0.85 4.41
C ILE A 42 1.15 -0.21 5.79
N VAL A 43 2.13 0.69 5.87
CA VAL A 43 2.40 1.43 7.11
C VAL A 43 1.75 2.79 6.98
N VAL A 44 0.88 3.12 7.93
CA VAL A 44 0.21 4.41 8.01
C VAL A 44 0.55 5.14 9.30
N ASP A 45 0.43 6.47 9.29
CA ASP A 45 0.48 7.29 10.49
C ASP A 45 -0.85 7.26 11.27
N LYS A 46 -0.95 8.05 12.35
CA LYS A 46 -2.16 8.16 13.18
C LYS A 46 -3.40 8.71 12.45
N ASN A 47 -3.22 9.32 11.29
CA ASN A 47 -4.28 9.90 10.45
C ASN A 47 -4.57 9.00 9.24
N ASN A 48 -4.09 7.75 9.25
CA ASN A 48 -4.16 6.79 8.15
C ASN A 48 -3.41 7.23 6.86
N ILE A 49 -2.46 8.15 6.97
CA ILE A 49 -1.66 8.60 5.82
C ILE A 49 -0.56 7.56 5.56
N ILE A 50 -0.44 7.09 4.31
CA ILE A 50 0.59 6.11 3.92
C ILE A 50 1.98 6.69 4.10
N ILE A 51 2.78 6.03 4.94
CA ILE A 51 4.22 6.26 5.09
C ILE A 51 5.00 5.30 4.19
N VAL A 52 4.56 4.03 4.11
CA VAL A 52 5.21 2.99 3.30
C VAL A 52 4.16 2.13 2.63
N GLY A 53 4.34 1.89 1.33
CA GLY A 53 3.56 0.89 0.59
C GLY A 53 2.57 1.44 -0.42
N HIS A 54 2.75 2.67 -0.95
CA HIS A 54 1.88 3.25 -1.99
C HIS A 54 1.60 2.29 -3.16
N GLY A 55 2.62 1.62 -3.71
CA GLY A 55 2.39 0.67 -4.81
C GLY A 55 1.61 -0.59 -4.45
N ARG A 56 1.34 -0.85 -3.17
CA ARG A 56 0.42 -1.92 -2.72
C ARG A 56 -1.01 -1.40 -2.51
N PHE A 57 -1.17 -0.08 -2.41
CA PHE A 57 -2.45 0.60 -2.28
C PHE A 57 -3.04 0.97 -3.64
N GLU A 58 -2.18 1.43 -4.56
CA GLU A 58 -2.47 1.70 -5.99
C GLU A 58 -2.74 0.40 -6.76
#